data_AF-A0A966L7N7-F1
#
_entry.id   AF-A0A966L7N7-F1
#
_cell.length_a   1.000
_cell.length_b   1.000
_cell.length_c   1.000
_cell.angle_alpha   90.00
_cell.angle_beta   90.00
_cell.angle_gamma   90.00
#
_symmetry.space_group_name_H-M   'P 1'
#
loop_
_entity.id
_entity.type
_entity.pdbx_description
1 polymer ?
#
loop_
_entity_poly.entity_id
_entity_poly.type
_entity_poly.pdbx_seq_one_letter_code
_entity_poly.pdbx_strand_id
1 'polypeptide(L)'
;MNEQRAQAYVNLIEQLLACTDDEELNNILQANQELIAPEFLQVMENYGTGLEEQGNNNPAALLRNMAQQLREYLNSQAGSIEEYQGFLLEVLQAEAEINDGRAIITDNDYYYK
;
A
#
# COMPACT_ATOMS: atom_id res chain seq x y z
N MET A 1 14.78 -10.51 -5.53
CA MET A 1 14.57 -10.49 -4.07
C MET A 1 15.93 -10.35 -3.40
N ASN A 2 16.11 -9.37 -2.52
CA ASN A 2 17.30 -9.27 -1.67
C ASN A 2 17.09 -10.18 -0.45
N GLU A 3 18.08 -11.00 -0.09
CA GLU A 3 18.01 -11.93 1.05
C GLU A 3 17.67 -11.20 2.36
N GLN A 4 18.17 -9.98 2.55
CA GLN A 4 17.82 -9.15 3.71
C GLN A 4 16.33 -8.81 3.76
N ARG A 5 15.71 -8.54 2.60
CA ARG A 5 14.28 -8.19 2.51
C ARG A 5 13.41 -9.43 2.72
N ALA A 6 13.83 -10.58 2.21
CA ALA A 6 13.16 -11.85 2.47
C ALA A 6 13.19 -12.19 3.99
N GLN A 7 14.32 -12.00 4.66
CA GLN A 7 14.41 -12.20 6.11
C GLN A 7 13.52 -11.21 6.88
N ALA A 8 13.48 -9.95 6.47
CA ALA A 8 12.60 -8.96 7.10
C ALA A 8 11.12 -9.36 6.99
N TYR A 9 10.71 -9.90 5.85
CA TYR A 9 9.34 -10.41 5.65
C TYR A 9 9.03 -11.59 6.57
N VAL A 10 9.96 -12.57 6.70
CA VAL A 10 9.77 -13.70 7.62
C VAL A 10 9.67 -13.22 9.06
N ASN A 11 10.55 -12.31 9.48
CA ASN A 11 10.53 -11.75 10.83
C ASN A 11 9.23 -11.00 11.13
N LEU A 12 8.66 -10.31 10.13
CA LEU A 12 7.38 -9.63 10.28
C LEU A 12 6.24 -10.64 10.40
N ILE A 13 6.21 -11.69 9.58
CA ILE A 13 5.21 -12.76 9.68
C ILE A 13 5.22 -13.40 11.06
N GLU A 14 6.40 -13.72 11.59
CA GLU A 14 6.53 -14.32 12.92
C GLU A 14 6.02 -13.39 14.03
N GLN A 15 6.28 -12.08 13.93
CA GLN A 15 5.71 -11.08 14.85
C GLN A 15 4.18 -11.02 14.77
N LEU A 16 3.62 -11.02 13.55
CA LEU A 16 2.17 -11.02 13.34
C LEU A 16 1.49 -12.29 13.89
N LEU A 17 2.14 -13.45 13.76
CA LEU A 17 1.64 -14.72 14.28
C LEU A 17 1.75 -14.83 15.82
N ALA A 18 2.75 -14.18 16.41
CA ALA A 18 2.93 -14.14 17.86
C ALA A 18 2.04 -13.09 18.56
N CYS A 19 1.57 -12.10 17.80
CA CYS A 19 0.74 -11.02 18.31
C CYS A 19 -0.65 -11.53 18.72
N THR A 20 -1.01 -11.30 19.99
CA THR A 20 -2.33 -11.67 20.54
C THR A 20 -3.22 -10.46 20.82
N ASP A 21 -2.70 -9.26 20.62
CA ASP A 21 -3.35 -7.99 20.94
C ASP A 21 -3.53 -7.12 19.69
N ASP A 22 -4.71 -6.53 19.53
CA ASP A 22 -5.07 -5.75 18.34
C ASP A 22 -4.36 -4.39 18.28
N GLU A 23 -4.00 -3.78 19.43
CA GLU A 23 -3.24 -2.53 19.47
C GLU A 23 -1.78 -2.78 19.08
N GLU A 24 -1.19 -3.85 19.61
CA GLU A 24 0.14 -4.32 19.23
C GLU A 24 0.20 -4.65 17.72
N LEU A 25 -0.82 -5.32 17.19
CA LEU A 25 -0.90 -5.66 15.77
C LEU A 25 -0.84 -4.40 14.88
N ASN A 26 -1.63 -3.38 15.23
CA ASN A 26 -1.62 -2.11 14.51
C ASN A 26 -0.27 -1.40 14.58
N ASN A 27 0.38 -1.40 15.74
CA ASN A 27 1.71 -0.80 15.92
C ASN A 27 2.77 -1.51 15.08
N ILE A 28 2.75 -2.85 15.03
CA ILE A 28 3.64 -3.65 14.19
C ILE A 28 3.44 -3.30 12.71
N LEU A 29 2.19 -3.26 12.24
CA LEU A 29 1.90 -2.94 10.84
C LEU A 29 2.30 -1.51 10.48
N GLN A 30 2.06 -0.53 11.36
CA GLN A 30 2.48 0.87 11.14
C GLN A 30 4.01 1.01 11.08
N ALA A 31 4.74 0.35 11.98
CA ALA A 31 6.20 0.40 12.00
C ALA A 31 6.84 -0.26 10.77
N ASN A 32 6.11 -1.12 10.06
CA ASN A 32 6.61 -1.89 8.93
C ASN A 32 5.89 -1.57 7.61
N GLN A 33 5.24 -0.41 7.47
CA GLN A 33 4.47 -0.04 6.26
C GLN A 33 5.27 -0.20 4.96
N GLU A 34 6.56 0.13 4.98
CA GLU A 34 7.48 0.00 3.84
C GLU A 34 7.78 -1.46 3.42
N LEU A 35 7.46 -2.42 4.28
CA LEU A 35 7.50 -3.85 3.98
C LEU A 35 6.15 -4.37 3.46
N ILE A 36 5.04 -3.69 3.75
CA ILE A 36 3.70 -4.07 3.29
C ILE A 36 3.57 -3.73 1.80
N ALA A 37 3.97 -4.69 0.97
CA ALA A 37 3.95 -4.60 -0.48
C ALA A 37 3.38 -5.90 -1.08
N PRO A 38 2.99 -5.93 -2.37
CA PRO A 38 2.47 -7.14 -3.00
C PRO A 38 3.38 -8.37 -2.84
N GLU A 39 4.70 -8.18 -2.85
CA GLU A 39 5.67 -9.26 -2.63
C GLU A 39 5.64 -9.82 -1.21
N PHE A 40 5.37 -8.98 -0.20
CA PHE A 40 5.19 -9.45 1.18
C PHE A 40 3.96 -10.34 1.30
N LEU A 41 2.84 -9.97 0.65
CA LEU A 41 1.63 -10.78 0.63
C LEU A 41 1.87 -12.16 0.00
N GLN A 42 2.71 -12.24 -1.04
CA GLN A 42 3.09 -13.53 -1.63
C GLN A 42 3.89 -14.39 -0.65
N VAL A 43 4.76 -13.78 0.15
CA VAL A 43 5.52 -14.51 1.19
C VAL A 43 4.61 -14.97 2.32
N MET A 44 3.61 -14.18 2.73
CA MET A 44 2.59 -14.62 3.69
C MET A 44 1.84 -15.86 3.21
N GLU A 45 1.40 -15.89 1.95
CA GLU A 45 0.71 -17.05 1.36
C GLU A 45 1.59 -18.31 1.31
N ASN A 46 2.86 -18.16 0.93
CA ASN A 46 3.82 -19.25 0.90
C ASN A 46 4.10 -19.80 2.30
N TYR A 47 4.27 -18.91 3.29
CA TYR A 47 4.48 -19.28 4.69
C TYR A 47 3.23 -19.99 5.25
N GLY A 48 2.03 -19.50 4.93
CA GLY A 48 0.76 -20.13 5.28
C GLY A 48 0.62 -21.54 4.72
N THR A 49 0.97 -21.74 3.46
CA THR A 49 1.00 -23.08 2.84
C THR A 49 1.95 -24.03 3.58
N GLY A 50 3.16 -23.57 3.91
CA GLY A 50 4.12 -24.35 4.70
C GLY A 50 3.61 -24.69 6.10
N LEU A 51 2.84 -23.80 6.73
CA LEU A 51 2.18 -24.07 8.01
C LEU A 51 1.11 -25.16 7.88
N GLU A 52 0.28 -25.14 6.85
CA GLU A 52 -0.73 -26.19 6.61
C GLU A 52 -0.10 -27.56 6.39
N GLU A 53 0.98 -27.63 5.61
CA GLU A 53 1.73 -28.87 5.37
C GLU A 53 2.29 -29.47 6.68
N GLN A 54 2.59 -28.62 7.66
CA GLN A 54 3.03 -29.03 8.99
C GLN A 54 1.88 -29.35 9.96
N GLY A 55 0.63 -29.20 9.52
CA GLY A 55 -0.58 -29.39 10.34
C GLY A 55 -1.01 -28.16 11.13
N ASN A 56 -0.33 -27.02 10.97
CA ASN A 56 -0.62 -25.75 11.65
C ASN A 56 -1.71 -24.95 10.90
N ASN A 57 -2.89 -25.55 10.73
CA ASN A 57 -3.99 -24.97 9.95
C ASN A 57 -4.53 -23.66 10.54
N ASN A 58 -4.56 -23.52 11.87
CA ASN A 58 -5.06 -22.31 12.52
C ASN A 58 -4.15 -21.09 12.24
N PRO A 59 -2.82 -21.15 12.52
CA PRO A 59 -1.89 -20.09 12.11
C PRO A 59 -1.92 -19.79 10.60
N ALA A 60 -2.06 -20.82 9.75
CA ALA A 60 -2.15 -20.61 8.31
C ALA A 60 -3.40 -19.81 7.90
N ALA A 61 -4.57 -20.16 8.46
CA ALA A 61 -5.82 -19.47 8.19
C ALA A 61 -5.79 -18.02 8.68
N LEU A 62 -5.20 -17.78 9.85
CA LEU A 62 -4.97 -16.43 10.39
C LEU A 62 -4.12 -15.61 9.41
N LEU A 63 -2.99 -16.16 8.95
CA LEU A 63 -2.08 -15.47 8.06
C LEU A 63 -2.72 -15.14 6.71
N ARG A 64 -3.49 -16.05 6.13
CA ARG A 64 -4.26 -15.81 4.90
C ARG A 64 -5.32 -14.72 5.08
N ASN A 65 -6.02 -14.72 6.22
CA ASN A 65 -7.01 -13.69 6.50
C ASN A 65 -6.36 -12.30 6.58
N MET A 66 -5.22 -12.18 7.27
CA MET A 66 -4.46 -10.92 7.29
C MET A 66 -3.96 -10.50 5.91
N ALA A 67 -3.45 -11.45 5.11
CA ALA A 67 -2.96 -11.16 3.76
C ALA A 67 -4.07 -10.62 2.84
N GLN A 68 -5.31 -11.10 3.00
CA GLN A 68 -6.48 -10.57 2.28
C GLN A 68 -6.79 -9.12 2.71
N GLN A 69 -6.85 -8.84 4.02
CA GLN A 69 -7.09 -7.48 4.52
C GLN A 69 -6.02 -6.49 4.05
N LEU A 70 -4.75 -6.89 4.10
CA LEU A 70 -3.65 -6.06 3.61
C LEU A 70 -3.72 -5.86 2.08
N ARG A 71 -4.22 -6.83 1.33
CA ARG A 71 -4.45 -6.68 -0.12
C ARG A 71 -5.53 -5.64 -0.41
N GLU A 72 -6.63 -5.67 0.33
CA GLU A 72 -7.71 -4.67 0.21
C GLU A 72 -7.19 -3.27 0.54
N TYR A 73 -6.37 -3.16 1.59
CA TYR A 73 -5.70 -1.91 1.96
C TYR A 73 -4.76 -1.38 0.85
N LEU A 74 -3.96 -2.25 0.23
CA LEU A 74 -3.10 -1.82 -0.89
C LEU A 74 -3.91 -1.41 -2.12
N ASN A 75 -5.02 -2.11 -2.40
CA ASN A 75 -5.91 -1.77 -3.51
C ASN A 75 -6.65 -0.45 -3.28
N SER A 76 -6.99 -0.09 -2.04
CA SER A 76 -7.60 1.21 -1.73
C SER A 76 -6.62 2.38 -1.78
N GLN A 77 -5.31 2.11 -1.63
CA GLN A 77 -4.25 3.10 -1.81
C GLN A 77 -3.82 3.29 -3.26
N ALA A 78 -4.07 2.31 -4.14
CA ALA A 78 -3.97 2.53 -5.56
C ALA A 78 -5.08 3.52 -5.93
N GLY A 79 -4.69 4.77 -6.20
CA GLY A 79 -5.61 5.87 -6.47
C GLY A 79 -6.78 5.45 -7.35
N SER A 80 -7.96 5.94 -7.00
CA SER A 80 -9.19 5.61 -7.70
C SER A 80 -9.09 5.97 -9.18
N ILE A 81 -9.84 5.24 -10.01
CA ILE A 81 -9.93 5.55 -11.44
C ILE A 81 -10.45 6.99 -11.62
N GLU A 82 -11.29 7.47 -10.71
CA GLU A 82 -11.82 8.82 -10.64
C GLU A 82 -10.74 9.88 -10.40
N GLU A 83 -9.78 9.63 -9.49
CA GLU A 83 -8.64 10.53 -9.26
C GLU A 83 -7.73 10.60 -10.50
N TYR A 84 -7.49 9.46 -11.15
CA TYR A 84 -6.72 9.43 -12.40
C TYR A 84 -7.44 10.17 -13.54
N GLN A 85 -8.76 10.01 -13.65
CA GLN A 85 -9.57 10.76 -14.62
C GLN A 85 -9.57 12.26 -14.33
N GLY A 86 -9.66 12.66 -13.07
CA GLY A 86 -9.57 14.06 -12.65
C GLY A 86 -8.25 14.67 -13.07
N PHE A 87 -7.14 13.99 -12.78
CA PHE A 87 -5.81 14.41 -13.22
C PHE A 87 -5.70 14.52 -14.75
N LEU A 88 -6.17 13.51 -15.50
CA LEU A 88 -6.14 13.55 -16.96
C LEU A 88 -6.97 14.71 -17.54
N LEU A 89 -8.14 14.99 -16.97
CA LEU A 89 -8.97 16.12 -17.39
C LEU A 89 -8.27 17.46 -17.11
N GLU A 90 -7.62 17.61 -15.96
CA GLU A 90 -6.85 18.81 -15.61
C GLU A 90 -5.68 19.04 -16.58
N VAL A 91 -4.91 17.99 -16.89
CA VAL A 91 -3.82 18.06 -17.87
C VAL A 91 -4.32 18.45 -19.26
N LEU A 92 -5.41 17.81 -19.73
CA LEU A 92 -5.99 18.11 -21.04
C LEU A 92 -6.54 19.55 -21.13
N GLN A 93 -7.16 20.04 -20.06
CA GLN A 93 -7.64 21.43 -19.99
C GLN A 93 -6.49 22.42 -20.02
N ALA A 94 -5.43 22.19 -19.24
CA ALA A 94 -4.24 23.02 -19.23
C ALA A 94 -3.56 23.09 -20.63
N GLU A 95 -3.47 21.97 -21.36
CA GLU A 95 -2.94 21.96 -22.73
C GLU A 95 -3.85 22.72 -23.72
N ALA A 96 -5.18 22.61 -23.57
CA ALA A 96 -6.13 23.33 -24.41
C ALA A 96 -6.05 24.85 -24.17
N GLU A 97 -5.93 25.30 -22.91
CA GLU A 97 -5.78 26.71 -22.55
C GLU A 97 -4.48 27.33 -23.09
N ILE A 98 -3.38 26.56 -23.09
CA ILE A 98 -2.10 26.97 -23.70
C ILE A 98 -2.25 27.13 -25.22
N ASN A 99 -2.91 26.17 -25.88
CA ASN A 99 -3.09 26.20 -27.35
C ASN A 99 -4.09 27.25 -27.83
N ASP A 100 -5.06 27.65 -27.01
CA ASP A 100 -6.03 28.72 -27.32
C ASP A 100 -5.51 30.13 -26.94
N GLY A 101 -4.25 30.23 -26.49
CA GLY A 101 -3.59 31.51 -26.19
C GLY A 101 -4.09 32.19 -24.91
N ARG A 102 -4.86 31.50 -24.06
CA ARG A 102 -5.24 31.96 -22.73
C ARG A 102 -4.27 31.41 -21.69
N ALA A 103 -3.03 31.92 -21.73
CA ALA A 103 -2.23 31.93 -20.52
C ALA A 103 -2.94 32.87 -19.53
N ILE A 104 -3.75 32.33 -18.60
CA ILE A 104 -4.02 33.07 -17.37
C ILE A 104 -2.71 33.00 -16.59
N ILE A 105 -1.80 33.92 -16.92
CA ILE A 105 -0.85 34.42 -15.94
C ILE A 105 -1.76 34.92 -14.84
N THR A 106 -1.91 34.15 -13.76
CA THR A 106 -2.47 34.68 -12.54
C THR A 106 -1.49 35.74 -12.11
N ASP A 107 -1.76 36.97 -12.54
CA ASP A 107 -1.07 38.16 -12.07
C ASP A 107 -1.19 38.09 -10.57
N ASN A 108 -0.07 37.70 -9.99
CA ASN A 108 0.21 37.72 -8.59
C ASN A 108 0.22 39.20 -8.23
N ASP A 109 -0.98 39.74 -8.00
CA ASP A 109 -1.24 41.12 -7.58
C ASP A 109 -0.78 41.25 -6.11
N TYR A 110 0.52 41.05 -5.90
CA TYR A 110 1.22 41.35 -4.67
C TYR A 110 1.80 42.76 -4.81
N TYR A 111 1.03 43.73 -4.32
CA TYR A 111 1.48 44.68 -3.28
C TYR A 111 2.86 45.34 -3.46
N TYR A 112 2.89 46.63 -3.86
CA TYR A 112 2.99 47.79 -2.97
C TYR A 112 3.33 49.09 -3.74
N LYS A 113 2.41 50.06 -3.61
CA LYS A 113 2.53 51.54 -3.69
C LYS A 113 3.19 52.20 -4.90
#